data_AF-A0A1I4ZNL9-F1
#
_entry.id   AF-A0A1I4ZNL9-F1
#
_cell.length_a   1.000
_cell.length_b   1.000
_cell.length_c   1.000
_cell.angle_alpha   90.00
_cell.angle_beta   90.00
_cell.angle_gamma   90.00
#
_symmetry.space_group_name_H-M   'P 1'
#
loop_
_entity.id
_entity.type
_entity.pdbx_description
1 polymer ?
#
loop_
_entity_poly.entity_id
_entity_poly.type
_entity_poly.pdbx_seq_one_letter_code
_entity_poly.pdbx_strand_id
1 'polypeptide(L)'
;MNKIDIYFDFRKESKARDPDRWSPTLQEYHRIVWSKPLPNGKIFTLNKISQNRLYYKSELSEFYLSSDMAFYGFIRKCHRTKFIVSQISETDIKEFEQLTLKTLGGTMIWPSIRIDNKMTINGARGFNRLIADRLDLTIECVRRYYLEENSPLYEVFKRYSSFFSLFNNFREYIDFFFFKILLMKRTK
;
A
#
# COMPACT_ATOMS: atom_id res chain seq x y z
N MET A 1 10.60 5.11 -23.01
CA MET A 1 10.07 4.09 -22.07
C MET A 1 10.78 4.29 -20.75
N ASN A 2 10.10 4.78 -19.70
CA ASN A 2 10.73 4.92 -18.39
C ASN A 2 10.88 3.51 -17.80
N LYS A 3 12.10 2.97 -17.86
CA LYS A 3 12.42 1.66 -17.30
C LYS A 3 12.37 1.78 -15.78
N ILE A 4 11.43 1.07 -15.16
CA ILE A 4 11.39 0.91 -13.71
C ILE A 4 12.54 -0.04 -13.33
N ASP A 5 13.43 0.41 -12.47
CA ASP A 5 14.42 -0.46 -11.83
C ASP A 5 13.84 -1.02 -10.53
N ILE A 6 13.46 -2.30 -10.56
CA ILE A 6 12.86 -2.98 -9.41
C ILE A 6 13.83 -3.17 -8.24
N TYR A 7 15.13 -2.90 -8.44
CA TYR A 7 16.17 -2.95 -7.41
C TYR A 7 16.63 -1.55 -6.94
N PHE A 8 16.00 -0.48 -7.43
CA PHE A 8 16.34 0.88 -7.01
C PHE A 8 16.13 1.06 -5.50
N ASP A 9 17.16 1.57 -4.82
CA ASP A 9 17.17 1.78 -3.37
C ASP A 9 16.78 3.23 -3.04
N PHE A 10 15.50 3.45 -2.72
CA PHE A 10 14.98 4.79 -2.41
C PHE A 10 15.57 5.41 -1.13
N ARG A 11 16.13 4.60 -0.23
CA ARG A 11 16.76 5.10 1.00
C ARG A 11 18.09 5.77 0.72
N LYS A 12 18.84 5.24 -0.26
CA LYS A 12 20.08 5.86 -0.73
C LYS A 12 19.80 7.24 -1.33
N GLU A 13 18.80 7.34 -2.21
CA GLU A 13 18.38 8.63 -2.77
C GLU A 13 17.95 9.61 -1.67
N SER A 14 17.18 9.11 -0.70
CA SER A 14 16.63 9.93 0.38
C SER A 14 17.67 10.33 1.45
N LYS A 15 18.91 9.86 1.33
CA LYS A 15 20.00 10.07 2.31
C LYS A 15 19.57 9.67 3.73
N ALA A 16 19.00 8.46 3.85
CA ALA A 16 18.46 7.90 5.10
C ALA A 16 17.26 8.65 5.72
N ARG A 17 16.70 9.66 5.04
CA ARG A 17 15.39 10.23 5.37
C ARG A 17 14.28 9.33 4.87
N ASP A 18 13.06 9.60 5.32
CA ASP A 18 11.85 8.92 4.88
C ASP A 18 11.65 9.02 3.35
N PRO A 19 11.76 7.91 2.60
CA PRO A 19 11.61 7.93 1.15
C PRO A 19 10.25 8.43 0.68
N ASP A 20 9.19 8.17 1.44
CA ASP A 20 7.84 8.60 1.09
C ASP A 20 7.74 10.14 1.00
N ARG A 21 8.61 10.86 1.73
CA ARG A 21 8.68 12.32 1.71
C ARG A 21 9.82 12.89 0.86
N TRP A 22 10.91 12.14 0.67
CA TRP A 22 12.16 12.69 0.14
C TRP A 22 12.67 12.03 -1.15
N SER A 23 12.04 10.97 -1.65
CA SER A 23 12.39 10.31 -2.91
C SER A 23 11.48 10.74 -4.07
N PRO A 24 11.89 11.67 -4.95
CA PRO A 24 11.13 12.01 -6.16
C PRO A 24 11.06 10.82 -7.13
N THR A 25 12.04 9.90 -7.09
CA THR A 25 12.02 8.68 -7.89
C THR A 25 10.92 7.73 -7.43
N LEU A 26 10.70 7.57 -6.12
CA LEU A 26 9.59 6.78 -5.58
C LEU A 26 8.23 7.35 -6.03
N GLN A 27 8.08 8.67 -5.98
CA GLN A 27 6.86 9.34 -6.47
C GLN A 27 6.62 9.06 -7.96
N GLU A 28 7.66 9.17 -8.80
CA GLU A 28 7.56 8.87 -10.23
C GLU A 28 7.23 7.39 -10.49
N TYR A 29 7.82 6.48 -9.72
CA TYR A 29 7.57 5.05 -9.87
C TYR A 29 6.12 4.70 -9.52
N HIS A 30 5.59 5.23 -8.41
CA HIS A 30 4.18 5.08 -8.08
C HIS A 30 3.27 5.70 -9.14
N ARG A 31 3.62 6.86 -9.70
CA ARG A 31 2.87 7.47 -10.80
C ARG A 31 2.80 6.53 -12.00
N ILE A 32 3.92 5.95 -12.43
CA ILE A 32 3.98 5.07 -13.60
C ILE A 32 3.21 3.77 -13.34
N VAL A 33 3.47 3.09 -12.21
CA VAL A 33 2.91 1.76 -11.93
C VAL A 33 1.40 1.82 -11.71
N TRP A 34 0.92 2.87 -11.05
CA TRP A 34 -0.49 2.97 -10.69
C TRP A 34 -1.33 3.78 -11.69
N SER A 35 -0.71 4.46 -12.66
CA SER A 35 -1.44 5.05 -13.81
C SER A 35 -1.81 3.99 -14.85
N LYS A 36 -2.80 3.17 -14.51
CA LYS A 36 -3.26 2.05 -15.35
C LYS A 36 -4.78 1.92 -15.34
N PRO A 37 -5.38 1.09 -16.22
CA PRO A 37 -6.83 0.93 -16.28
C PRO A 37 -7.44 0.49 -14.94
N LEU A 38 -8.54 1.16 -14.57
CA LEU A 38 -9.48 0.72 -13.55
C LEU A 38 -10.40 -0.38 -14.14
N PRO A 39 -11.15 -1.11 -13.30
CA PRO A 39 -12.10 -2.13 -13.77
C PRO A 39 -13.17 -1.61 -14.74
N ASN A 40 -13.48 -0.31 -14.70
CA ASN A 40 -14.41 0.32 -15.65
C ASN A 40 -13.75 0.74 -16.98
N GLY A 41 -12.48 0.39 -17.21
CA GLY A 41 -11.71 0.71 -18.42
C GLY A 41 -11.11 2.12 -18.46
N LYS A 42 -11.53 3.04 -17.57
CA LYS A 42 -10.92 4.38 -17.48
C LYS A 42 -9.52 4.27 -16.86
N ILE A 43 -8.59 5.09 -17.33
CA ILE A 43 -7.22 5.11 -16.81
C ILE A 43 -7.17 5.88 -15.48
N PHE A 44 -6.55 5.29 -14.46
CA PHE A 44 -6.27 5.94 -13.17
C PHE A 44 -5.10 6.93 -13.27
N THR A 45 -5.19 7.93 -14.15
CA THR A 45 -4.07 8.85 -14.46
C THR A 45 -3.63 9.64 -13.23
N LEU A 46 -2.45 9.33 -12.71
CA LEU A 46 -1.86 10.03 -11.56
C LEU A 46 -0.93 11.15 -12.01
N ASN A 47 -1.04 12.28 -11.32
CA ASN A 47 -0.17 13.44 -11.49
C ASN A 47 0.69 13.63 -10.23
N LYS A 48 1.95 14.03 -10.41
CA LYS A 48 2.82 14.39 -9.28
C LYS A 48 2.43 15.76 -8.76
N ILE A 49 2.42 15.90 -7.45
CA ILE A 49 2.27 17.19 -6.77
C ILE A 49 3.38 17.35 -5.73
N SER A 50 3.40 18.47 -5.01
CA SER A 50 4.38 18.72 -3.96
C SER A 50 4.32 17.69 -2.83
N GLN A 51 5.39 17.61 -2.04
CA GLN A 51 5.52 16.71 -0.90
C GLN A 51 5.45 15.21 -1.25
N ASN A 52 5.92 14.83 -2.46
CA ASN A 52 5.92 13.45 -2.96
C ASN A 52 4.54 12.77 -2.99
N ARG A 53 3.46 13.55 -3.05
CA ARG A 53 2.09 13.04 -3.16
C ARG A 53 1.67 12.88 -4.62
N LEU A 54 0.66 12.08 -4.84
CA LEU A 54 0.03 11.91 -6.15
C LEU A 54 -1.38 12.49 -6.11
N TYR A 55 -1.84 12.93 -7.26
CA TYR A 55 -3.15 13.53 -7.45
C TYR A 55 -3.89 12.82 -8.57
N TYR A 56 -5.16 12.50 -8.32
CA TYR A 56 -6.09 11.95 -9.28
C TYR A 56 -7.35 12.82 -9.30
N LYS A 57 -7.85 13.10 -10.50
CA LYS A 57 -9.16 13.72 -10.70
C LYS A 57 -9.87 13.07 -11.88
N SER A 58 -11.16 12.84 -11.70
CA SER A 58 -12.11 12.48 -12.74
C SER A 58 -13.39 13.31 -12.55
N GLU A 59 -14.37 13.13 -13.44
CA GLU A 59 -15.69 13.74 -13.31
C GLU A 59 -16.41 13.36 -12.01
N LEU A 60 -16.15 12.16 -11.47
CA LEU A 60 -16.89 11.60 -10.34
C LEU A 60 -16.09 11.57 -9.03
N SER A 61 -14.78 11.80 -9.07
CA SER A 61 -13.92 11.57 -7.91
C SER A 61 -12.60 12.34 -7.99
N GLU A 62 -12.12 12.76 -6.82
CA GLU A 62 -10.85 13.46 -6.62
C GLU A 62 -10.10 12.86 -5.43
N PHE A 63 -8.82 12.53 -5.61
CA PHE A 63 -7.99 11.95 -4.56
C PHE A 63 -6.60 12.56 -4.52
N TYR A 64 -6.12 12.74 -3.29
CA TYR A 64 -4.70 12.93 -3.04
C TYR A 64 -4.16 11.66 -2.38
N LEU A 65 -3.09 11.11 -2.91
CA LEU A 65 -2.52 9.84 -2.51
C LEU A 65 -1.10 10.06 -1.97
N SER A 66 -0.75 9.36 -0.91
CA SER A 66 0.63 9.30 -0.41
C SER A 66 1.03 7.84 -0.30
N SER A 67 2.30 7.55 -0.54
CA SER A 67 2.85 6.23 -0.28
C SER A 67 3.19 6.06 1.21
N ASP A 68 3.23 4.80 1.64
CA ASP A 68 3.82 4.38 2.91
C ASP A 68 4.36 2.96 2.81
N MET A 69 5.25 2.60 3.73
CA MET A 69 5.78 1.24 3.86
C MET A 69 4.68 0.23 4.22
N ALA A 70 4.40 -0.70 3.31
CA ALA A 70 3.33 -1.67 3.45
C ALA A 70 3.70 -2.80 4.43
N PHE A 71 4.96 -3.23 4.44
CA PHE A 71 5.42 -4.42 5.17
C PHE A 71 6.08 -4.14 6.53
N TYR A 72 5.99 -2.91 7.05
CA TYR A 72 6.65 -2.52 8.29
C TYR A 72 6.24 -3.39 9.50
N GLY A 73 5.00 -3.87 9.53
CA GLY A 73 4.49 -4.78 10.56
C GLY A 73 5.22 -6.12 10.63
N PHE A 74 5.75 -6.63 9.51
CA PHE A 74 6.54 -7.86 9.50
C PHE A 74 7.97 -7.63 9.98
N ILE A 75 8.54 -6.46 9.66
CA ILE A 75 9.97 -6.19 9.78
C ILE A 75 10.35 -5.60 11.13
N ARG A 76 9.58 -4.63 11.64
CA ARG A 76 9.91 -3.92 12.90
C ARG A 76 9.15 -4.39 14.12
N LYS A 77 8.02 -5.10 13.98
CA LYS A 77 7.22 -5.63 15.10
C LYS A 77 7.53 -7.11 15.39
N CYS A 78 8.82 -7.44 15.31
CA CYS A 78 9.41 -8.76 15.39
C CYS A 78 8.79 -9.62 16.51
N HIS A 79 8.47 -9.09 17.69
CA HIS A 79 7.87 -9.91 18.77
C HIS A 79 6.54 -10.60 18.41
N ARG A 80 5.68 -9.97 17.60
CA ARG A 80 4.36 -10.53 17.25
C ARG A 80 4.39 -11.47 16.06
N THR A 81 5.35 -11.27 15.17
CA THR A 81 5.57 -12.11 13.99
C THR A 81 6.69 -13.12 14.18
N LYS A 82 7.36 -13.12 15.35
CA LYS A 82 8.52 -13.96 15.69
C LYS A 82 8.31 -15.42 15.36
N PHE A 83 7.15 -15.99 15.73
CA PHE A 83 6.85 -17.39 15.48
C PHE A 83 6.75 -17.71 13.98
N ILE A 84 6.27 -16.78 13.16
CA ILE A 84 6.20 -16.92 11.70
C ILE A 84 7.60 -16.77 11.11
N VAL A 85 8.30 -15.69 11.49
CA VAL A 85 9.63 -15.35 10.97
C VAL A 85 10.65 -16.43 11.33
N SER A 86 10.52 -17.06 12.51
CA SER A 86 11.41 -18.17 12.94
C SER A 86 11.32 -19.43 12.08
N GLN A 87 10.28 -19.56 11.25
CA GLN A 87 10.11 -20.69 10.33
C GLN A 87 10.73 -20.42 8.95
N ILE A 88 11.28 -19.23 8.75
CA ILE A 88 11.85 -18.78 7.48
C ILE A 88 13.37 -18.75 7.61
N SER A 89 14.10 -19.11 6.54
CA SER A 89 15.55 -19.07 6.57
C SER A 89 16.07 -17.63 6.73
N GLU A 90 17.24 -17.46 7.35
CA GLU A 90 17.85 -16.13 7.52
C GLU A 90 18.13 -15.47 6.15
N THR A 91 18.49 -16.25 5.14
CA THR A 91 18.70 -15.79 3.77
C THR A 91 17.42 -15.21 3.18
N ASP A 92 16.30 -15.93 3.28
CA ASP A 92 15.01 -15.46 2.76
C ASP A 92 14.52 -14.22 3.50
N ILE A 93 14.77 -14.11 4.82
CA ILE A 93 14.44 -12.91 5.60
C ILE A 93 15.25 -11.71 5.10
N LYS A 94 16.55 -11.87 4.90
CA LYS A 94 17.42 -10.79 4.39
C LYS A 94 17.01 -10.37 2.99
N GLU A 95 16.66 -11.31 2.12
CA GLU A 95 16.16 -11.02 0.77
C GLU A 95 14.82 -10.28 0.84
N PHE A 96 13.88 -10.77 1.65
CA PHE A 96 12.59 -10.13 1.88
C PHE A 96 12.76 -8.70 2.41
N GLU A 97 13.63 -8.48 3.40
CA GLU A 97 13.95 -7.15 3.89
C GLU A 97 14.55 -6.29 2.77
N GLN A 98 15.51 -6.79 2.00
CA GLN A 98 16.09 -6.00 0.91
C GLN A 98 15.04 -5.54 -0.11
N LEU A 99 14.14 -6.44 -0.52
CA LEU A 99 13.08 -6.14 -1.48
C LEU A 99 12.00 -5.23 -0.89
N THR A 100 11.59 -5.46 0.35
CA THR A 100 10.45 -4.72 0.95
C THR A 100 10.85 -3.44 1.66
N LEU A 101 12.10 -3.26 2.06
CA LEU A 101 12.53 -2.06 2.75
C LEU A 101 13.03 -0.96 1.83
N LYS A 102 13.58 -1.34 0.68
CA LYS A 102 14.38 -0.44 -0.17
C LYS A 102 13.70 -0.11 -1.49
N THR A 103 12.90 -1.04 -2.03
CA THR A 103 12.37 -0.96 -3.39
C THR A 103 10.86 -0.76 -3.39
N LEU A 104 10.28 -0.62 -4.59
CA LEU A 104 8.88 -0.26 -4.79
C LEU A 104 7.93 -1.36 -4.28
N GLY A 105 8.39 -2.62 -4.28
CA GLY A 105 7.60 -3.74 -3.78
C GLY A 105 7.28 -3.65 -2.29
N GLY A 106 7.99 -2.78 -1.56
CA GLY A 106 7.79 -2.49 -0.15
C GLY A 106 6.69 -1.50 0.19
N THR A 107 6.24 -0.71 -0.79
CA THR A 107 5.44 0.49 -0.55
C THR A 107 4.06 0.39 -1.20
N MET A 108 3.12 1.17 -0.70
CA MET A 108 1.74 1.21 -1.19
C MET A 108 1.18 2.63 -1.10
N ILE A 109 0.30 3.00 -2.03
CA ILE A 109 -0.38 4.29 -2.02
C ILE A 109 -1.75 4.22 -1.34
N TRP A 110 -2.09 5.28 -0.60
CA TRP A 110 -3.39 5.42 0.09
C TRP A 110 -3.94 6.83 -0.05
N PRO A 111 -5.27 7.02 0.00
CA PRO A 111 -5.89 8.31 0.28
C PRO A 111 -5.27 8.97 1.52
N SER A 112 -4.81 10.22 1.33
CA SER A 112 -3.96 10.92 2.28
C SER A 112 -4.63 12.13 2.94
N ILE A 113 -5.82 12.53 2.48
CA ILE A 113 -6.61 13.60 3.09
C ILE A 113 -7.39 13.02 4.27
N ARG A 114 -7.38 13.71 5.41
CA ARG A 114 -8.24 13.39 6.55
C ARG A 114 -9.68 13.79 6.23
N ILE A 115 -10.61 12.90 6.53
CA ILE A 115 -12.06 13.15 6.42
C ILE A 115 -12.60 13.23 7.84
N ASP A 116 -13.41 14.25 8.12
CA ASP A 116 -13.98 14.56 9.45
C ASP A 116 -12.93 14.68 10.57
N ASN A 117 -11.73 15.18 10.23
CA ASN A 117 -10.57 15.25 11.13
C ASN A 117 -10.17 13.89 11.76
N LYS A 118 -10.64 12.76 11.22
CA LYS A 118 -10.28 11.41 11.68
C LYS A 118 -8.98 10.94 11.05
N MET A 119 -8.41 9.89 11.63
CA MET A 119 -7.21 9.24 11.09
C MET A 119 -7.43 8.79 9.63
N THR A 120 -6.38 8.97 8.82
CA THR A 120 -6.28 8.38 7.48
C THR A 120 -6.18 6.85 7.57
N ILE A 121 -6.31 6.17 6.43
CA ILE A 121 -6.09 4.72 6.35
C ILE A 121 -4.71 4.36 6.90
N ASN A 122 -3.67 5.08 6.51
CA ASN A 122 -2.32 4.81 6.98
C ASN A 122 -2.20 4.95 8.51
N GLY A 123 -2.72 6.05 9.06
CA GLY A 123 -2.73 6.26 10.51
C GLY A 123 -3.50 5.16 11.25
N ALA A 124 -4.70 4.82 10.78
CA ALA A 124 -5.52 3.80 11.42
C ALA A 124 -4.84 2.41 11.40
N ARG A 125 -4.18 2.05 10.30
CA ARG A 125 -3.43 0.80 10.16
C ARG A 125 -2.27 0.69 11.17
N GLY A 126 -1.55 1.78 11.39
CA GLY A 126 -0.39 1.82 12.28
C GLY A 126 -0.75 1.90 13.77
N PHE A 127 -1.72 2.75 14.11
CA PHE A 127 -2.15 2.95 15.51
C PHE A 127 -3.08 1.85 16.02
N ASN A 128 -3.75 1.11 15.14
CA ASN A 128 -4.60 0.00 15.58
C ASN A 128 -3.74 -1.21 15.97
N ARG A 129 -3.72 -1.56 17.26
CA ARG A 129 -2.91 -2.66 17.79
C ARG A 129 -3.31 -4.04 17.24
N LEU A 130 -4.51 -4.21 16.68
CA LEU A 130 -4.93 -5.47 16.05
C LEU A 130 -4.33 -5.62 14.64
N ILE A 131 -4.04 -4.52 13.96
CA ILE A 131 -3.48 -4.51 12.61
C ILE A 131 -1.97 -4.29 12.66
N ALA A 132 -1.54 -3.23 13.34
CA ALA A 132 -0.16 -2.91 13.61
C ALA A 132 0.72 -2.95 12.35
N ASP A 133 0.30 -2.29 11.28
CA ASP A 133 1.02 -2.23 9.98
C ASP A 133 1.21 -3.57 9.28
N ARG A 134 0.47 -4.62 9.68
CA ARG A 134 0.45 -5.87 8.93
C ARG A 134 -0.42 -5.73 7.68
N LEU A 135 0.24 -5.81 6.52
CA LEU A 135 -0.42 -5.69 5.23
C LEU A 135 -1.46 -6.79 5.02
N ASP A 136 -1.18 -8.03 5.42
CA ASP A 136 -2.09 -9.15 5.25
C ASP A 136 -3.39 -8.97 6.06
N LEU A 137 -3.30 -8.49 7.30
CA LEU A 137 -4.47 -8.12 8.10
C LEU A 137 -5.20 -6.90 7.53
N THR A 138 -4.48 -5.96 6.93
CA THR A 138 -5.07 -4.81 6.23
C THR A 138 -5.88 -5.27 5.02
N ILE A 139 -5.31 -6.18 4.22
CA ILE A 139 -5.97 -6.78 3.05
C ILE A 139 -7.21 -7.57 3.47
N GLU A 140 -7.14 -8.35 4.57
CA GLU A 140 -8.32 -9.03 5.12
C GLU A 140 -9.41 -8.03 5.54
N CYS A 141 -9.04 -6.88 6.13
CA CYS A 141 -10.02 -5.83 6.42
C CYS A 141 -10.63 -5.24 5.14
N VAL A 142 -9.87 -5.12 4.05
CA VAL A 142 -10.40 -4.67 2.75
C VAL A 142 -11.37 -5.72 2.18
N ARG A 143 -11.05 -7.02 2.28
CA ARG A 143 -11.97 -8.11 1.89
C ARG A 143 -13.29 -7.99 2.62
N ARG A 144 -13.24 -7.85 3.96
CA ARG A 144 -14.42 -7.68 4.81
C ARG A 144 -15.21 -6.43 4.46
N TYR A 145 -14.54 -5.32 4.15
CA TYR A 145 -15.19 -4.09 3.71
C TYR A 145 -16.07 -4.29 2.47
N TYR A 146 -15.56 -4.97 1.43
CA TYR A 146 -16.35 -5.28 0.23
C TYR A 146 -17.47 -6.30 0.47
N LEU A 147 -17.41 -7.07 1.55
CA LEU A 147 -18.48 -7.98 1.98
C LEU A 147 -19.44 -7.35 2.99
N GLU A 148 -19.25 -6.06 3.31
CA GLU A 148 -20.00 -5.36 4.35
C GLU A 148 -19.90 -6.01 5.75
N GLU A 149 -18.79 -6.71 6.00
CA GLU A 149 -18.49 -7.38 7.26
C GLU A 149 -17.68 -6.49 8.22
N ASN A 150 -17.95 -6.64 9.52
CA ASN A 150 -17.20 -5.94 10.56
C ASN A 150 -15.70 -6.28 10.54
N SER A 151 -14.88 -5.23 10.68
CA SER A 151 -13.43 -5.34 10.85
C SER A 151 -12.86 -4.12 11.61
N PRO A 152 -11.63 -4.21 12.17
CA PRO A 152 -11.00 -3.09 12.88
C PRO A 152 -10.79 -1.82 12.03
N LEU A 153 -10.88 -1.92 10.70
CA LEU A 153 -10.74 -0.79 9.77
C LEU A 153 -12.02 -0.49 8.99
N TYR A 154 -13.14 -1.17 9.25
CA TYR A 154 -14.37 -1.04 8.45
C TYR A 154 -14.85 0.42 8.37
N GLU A 155 -15.03 1.07 9.52
CA GLU A 155 -15.44 2.48 9.59
C GLU A 155 -14.41 3.45 8.99
N VAL A 156 -13.13 3.05 8.94
CA VAL A 156 -12.10 3.83 8.25
C VAL A 156 -12.32 3.73 6.75
N PHE A 157 -12.45 2.53 6.21
CA PHE A 157 -12.66 2.29 4.78
C PHE A 157 -13.97 2.88 4.28
N LYS A 158 -15.04 2.83 5.08
CA LYS A 158 -16.33 3.47 4.77
C LYS A 158 -16.21 4.98 4.56
N ARG A 159 -15.35 5.68 5.31
CA ARG A 159 -15.07 7.11 5.07
C ARG A 159 -14.37 7.37 3.74
N TYR A 160 -13.59 6.40 3.25
CA TYR A 160 -12.89 6.45 1.98
C TYR A 160 -13.61 5.63 0.90
N SER A 161 -14.93 5.46 1.00
CA SER A 161 -15.70 4.57 0.12
C SER A 161 -15.57 4.93 -1.37
N SER A 162 -15.47 6.22 -1.70
CA SER A 162 -15.25 6.70 -3.07
C SER A 162 -13.95 6.19 -3.70
N PHE A 163 -12.90 5.98 -2.88
CA PHE A 163 -11.67 5.36 -3.37
C PHE A 163 -11.85 3.86 -3.63
N PHE A 164 -12.52 3.14 -2.72
CA PHE A 164 -12.76 1.71 -2.91
C PHE A 164 -13.76 1.43 -4.05
N SER A 165 -14.73 2.31 -4.29
CA SER A 165 -15.67 2.16 -5.42
C SER A 165 -14.98 2.21 -6.78
N LEU A 166 -13.75 2.73 -6.88
CA LEU A 166 -12.97 2.66 -8.12
C LEU A 166 -12.73 1.23 -8.59
N PHE A 167 -12.68 0.27 -7.66
CA PHE A 167 -12.32 -1.11 -7.96
C PHE A 167 -13.53 -2.05 -8.02
N ASN A 168 -14.76 -1.58 -7.78
CA ASN A 168 -16.00 -2.38 -7.73
C ASN A 168 -16.07 -3.45 -6.62
N ASN A 169 -15.09 -4.35 -6.52
CA ASN A 169 -15.08 -5.46 -5.56
C ASN A 169 -13.65 -5.83 -5.11
N PHE A 170 -13.55 -6.77 -4.15
CA PHE A 170 -12.27 -7.19 -3.58
C PHE A 170 -11.31 -7.81 -4.62
N ARG A 171 -11.80 -8.64 -5.55
CA ARG A 171 -10.95 -9.28 -6.56
C ARG A 171 -10.26 -8.23 -7.41
N GLU A 172 -11.02 -7.31 -7.96
CA GLU A 172 -10.51 -6.23 -8.79
C GLU A 172 -9.53 -5.31 -8.03
N TYR A 173 -9.77 -5.07 -6.73
CA TYR A 173 -8.82 -4.34 -5.87
C TYR A 173 -7.47 -5.08 -5.76
N ILE A 174 -7.51 -6.40 -5.52
CA ILE A 174 -6.33 -7.25 -5.42
C ILE A 174 -5.58 -7.31 -6.76
N ASP A 175 -6.31 -7.42 -7.86
CA ASP A 175 -5.77 -7.48 -9.21
C ASP A 175 -5.09 -6.15 -9.56
N PHE A 176 -5.72 -5.02 -9.23
CA PHE A 176 -5.17 -3.70 -9.46
C PHE A 176 -3.87 -3.48 -8.68
N PHE A 177 -3.74 -3.92 -7.43
CA PHE A 177 -2.51 -3.72 -6.66
C PHE A 177 -1.54 -4.90 -6.71
N PHE A 178 -1.78 -5.89 -7.58
CA PHE A 178 -0.95 -7.10 -7.74
C PHE A 178 -0.80 -7.95 -6.46
N PHE A 179 -1.80 -7.95 -5.57
CA PHE A 179 -1.74 -8.73 -4.32
C PHE A 179 -2.09 -10.21 -4.45
N LYS A 180 -2.35 -10.72 -5.66
CA LYS A 180 -2.58 -12.16 -5.87
C LYS A 180 -1.47 -12.99 -5.23
N ILE A 181 -0.22 -12.53 -5.32
CA ILE A 181 0.94 -13.23 -4.77
C ILE A 181 0.89 -13.39 -3.24
N LEU A 182 0.18 -12.51 -2.52
CA LEU A 182 0.01 -12.58 -1.07
C LEU A 182 -1.15 -13.49 -0.63
N LEU A 183 -2.08 -13.80 -1.55
CA LEU A 183 -3.27 -14.62 -1.27
C LEU A 183 -3.13 -16.06 -1.77
N MET A 184 -2.07 -16.36 -2.54
CA MET A 184 -1.81 -17.72 -3.01
C MET A 184 -1.38 -18.61 -1.84
N LYS A 185 -2.20 -19.61 -1.52
CA LYS A 185 -1.71 -20.78 -0.79
C LYS A 185 -0.66 -21.44 -1.67
N ARG A 186 0.57 -21.64 -1.16
CA ARG A 186 1.47 -22.65 -1.74
C ARG A 186 0.75 -23.98 -1.63
N THR A 187 0.21 -24.48 -2.73
CA THR A 187 0.01 -25.92 -2.90
C THR A 187 1.40 -26.54 -2.82
N LYS A 188 1.61 -27.36 -1.79
CA LYS A 188 2.78 -28.23 -1.70
C LYS A 188 2.73 -29.24 -2.84
#